data_AF-A0A930E1Y1-F1
#
_entry.id   AF-A0A930E1Y1-F1
#
_cell.length_a   1.000
_cell.length_b   1.000
_cell.length_c   1.000
_cell.angle_alpha   90.00
_cell.angle_beta   90.00
_cell.angle_gamma   90.00
#
_symmetry.space_group_name_H-M   'P 1'
#
loop_
_entity.id
_entity.type
_entity.pdbx_description
1 polymer ?
#
loop_
_entity_poly.entity_id
_entity_poly.type
_entity_poly.pdbx_seq_one_letter_code
_entity_poly.pdbx_strand_id
1 'polypeptide(L)'
;MDYKLTSATNPDFYIHVVKSGEKLTIDTTLLKKAIGKTNKTIAQHETIEDLNFRLRTKEFNSKHAYIEWLSIFLVFANRVQKDFTIEDASFWMTTKAAIKTFSSEENKEKNQKLYIQKVDDFDDTFISLDVESTGLNTTKDSIIQFSAVLYRNGKQDKSFDRFVKPSNGNKISLFTTDLTGIKQEDVDNAKTFSEVWDEFISDFYNGEQLVGQNLKFDLNIIIAELEKINKKLPQIQYADTMSMVKDLYPDLGSGEYKLEKLKKRFLSKETSSLSSHNSLNDCIIAGELYLFLLEQFKKNKWN
;
A
#
# COMPACT_ATOMS: atom_id res chain seq x y z
N MET A 1 -20.33 -12.01 23.99
CA MET A 1 -20.30 -12.38 22.56
C MET A 1 -18.87 -12.19 22.15
N ASP A 2 -18.25 -13.29 21.75
CA ASP A 2 -16.83 -13.41 21.50
C ASP A 2 -16.62 -13.77 20.02
N TYR A 3 -15.41 -13.58 19.52
CA TYR A 3 -15.24 -12.69 18.36
C TYR A 3 -13.77 -12.91 17.81
N LYS A 4 -13.42 -13.00 16.49
CA LYS A 4 -12.01 -13.21 15.92
C LYS A 4 -11.52 -12.42 14.62
N LEU A 5 -10.72 -11.31 14.70
CA LEU A 5 -10.12 -10.50 13.57
C LEU A 5 -8.67 -10.95 13.26
N THR A 6 -8.13 -10.49 12.13
CA THR A 6 -6.71 -10.60 11.72
C THR A 6 -6.22 -9.30 11.04
N SER A 7 -4.90 -9.13 10.87
CA SER A 7 -4.31 -8.07 10.04
C SER A 7 -3.86 -8.60 8.68
N ALA A 8 -4.17 -7.90 7.59
CA ALA A 8 -3.80 -8.30 6.23
C ALA A 8 -2.27 -8.37 5.99
N THR A 9 -1.49 -7.51 6.66
CA THR A 9 -0.01 -7.55 6.58
C THR A 9 0.61 -8.55 7.54
N ASN A 10 -0.16 -8.99 8.55
CA ASN A 10 0.33 -9.72 9.73
C ASN A 10 -0.79 -10.68 10.21
N PRO A 11 -1.08 -11.77 9.47
CA PRO A 11 -2.28 -12.59 9.68
C PRO A 11 -2.30 -13.32 11.03
N ASP A 12 -1.14 -13.47 11.68
CA ASP A 12 -0.98 -14.16 12.96
C ASP A 12 -1.26 -13.29 14.21
N PHE A 13 -1.72 -12.03 14.05
CA PHE A 13 -1.73 -10.99 15.10
C PHE A 13 -3.10 -10.35 15.35
N TYR A 14 -3.52 -10.27 16.64
CA TYR A 14 -4.91 -9.99 17.02
C TYR A 14 -5.08 -9.63 18.57
N ILE A 15 -5.91 -8.62 19.00
CA ILE A 15 -6.32 -8.24 20.43
C ILE A 15 -7.80 -8.57 20.93
N HIS A 16 -8.06 -9.50 21.88
CA HIS A 16 -9.43 -10.05 22.18
C HIS A 16 -10.51 -9.00 22.54
N VAL A 17 -11.69 -9.10 21.90
CA VAL A 17 -12.81 -8.14 22.03
C VAL A 17 -14.06 -8.83 22.59
N VAL A 18 -14.54 -8.36 23.75
CA VAL A 18 -15.75 -8.85 24.41
C VAL A 18 -16.90 -7.86 24.17
N LYS A 19 -18.05 -8.34 23.73
CA LYS A 19 -19.28 -7.52 23.74
C LYS A 19 -19.97 -7.58 25.11
N SER A 20 -20.04 -6.44 25.80
CA SER A 20 -20.67 -6.28 27.11
C SER A 20 -21.81 -5.26 27.02
N GLY A 21 -23.04 -5.76 26.84
CA GLY A 21 -24.20 -4.93 26.51
C GLY A 21 -24.08 -4.33 25.11
N GLU A 22 -24.31 -3.03 24.98
CA GLU A 22 -24.16 -2.29 23.72
C GLU A 22 -22.70 -1.94 23.40
N LYS A 23 -21.80 -1.96 24.39
CA LYS A 23 -20.39 -1.56 24.22
C LYS A 23 -19.49 -2.75 23.86
N LEU A 24 -18.48 -2.47 23.04
CA LEU A 24 -17.35 -3.34 22.80
C LEU A 24 -16.21 -2.97 23.76
N THR A 25 -15.66 -3.97 24.45
CA THR A 25 -14.50 -3.80 25.34
C THR A 25 -13.36 -4.71 24.92
N ILE A 26 -12.13 -4.28 25.20
CA ILE A 26 -10.89 -5.02 24.92
C ILE A 26 -10.37 -5.61 26.22
N ASP A 27 -9.94 -6.88 26.22
CA ASP A 27 -9.15 -7.44 27.32
C ASP A 27 -7.76 -6.77 27.35
N THR A 28 -7.44 -6.09 28.44
CA THR A 28 -6.17 -5.36 28.62
C THR A 28 -5.14 -6.16 29.44
N THR A 29 -5.42 -7.41 29.81
CA THR A 29 -4.55 -8.24 30.64
C THR A 29 -3.14 -8.38 30.06
N LEU A 30 -3.01 -8.46 28.73
CA LEU A 30 -1.72 -8.43 28.03
C LEU A 30 -1.04 -7.05 28.08
N LEU A 31 -1.79 -5.95 27.99
CA LEU A 31 -1.26 -4.59 28.13
C LEU A 31 -0.70 -4.37 29.55
N LYS A 32 -1.41 -4.82 30.59
CA LYS A 32 -0.94 -4.81 31.99
C LYS A 32 0.36 -5.58 32.17
N LYS A 33 0.49 -6.73 31.49
CA LYS A 33 1.72 -7.55 31.50
C LYS A 33 2.86 -6.82 30.78
N ALA A 34 2.59 -6.19 29.64
CA ALA A 34 3.56 -5.46 28.82
C ALA A 34 4.14 -4.20 29.50
N ILE A 35 3.32 -3.44 30.24
CA ILE A 35 3.78 -2.27 31.00
C ILE A 35 4.37 -2.63 32.38
N GLY A 36 4.24 -3.90 32.81
CA GLY A 36 4.65 -4.37 34.12
C GLY A 36 3.76 -3.87 35.28
N LYS A 37 4.19 -4.13 36.53
CA LYS A 37 3.52 -3.67 37.76
C LYS A 37 3.67 -2.16 37.97
N THR A 38 3.09 -1.35 37.09
CA THR A 38 2.86 0.07 37.37
C THR A 38 1.67 0.21 38.33
N ASN A 39 1.67 1.22 39.19
CA ASN A 39 0.55 1.51 40.11
C ASN A 39 -0.68 2.13 39.38
N LYS A 40 -0.87 1.82 38.10
CA LYS A 40 -1.94 2.37 37.27
C LYS A 40 -3.12 1.41 37.22
N THR A 41 -4.28 1.89 37.63
CA THR A 41 -5.56 1.15 37.64
C THR A 41 -6.14 1.04 36.23
N ILE A 42 -5.53 0.17 35.41
CA ILE A 42 -6.16 -0.35 34.20
C ILE A 42 -7.21 -1.39 34.62
N ALA A 43 -8.45 -1.27 34.15
CA ALA A 43 -9.50 -2.27 34.39
C ALA A 43 -9.19 -3.60 33.68
N GLN A 44 -9.82 -4.74 34.00
CA GLN A 44 -9.51 -5.99 33.25
C GLN A 44 -9.92 -5.85 31.77
N HIS A 45 -11.07 -5.24 31.54
CA HIS A 45 -11.55 -4.85 30.22
C HIS A 45 -11.76 -3.33 30.21
N GLU A 46 -11.36 -2.64 29.13
CA GLU A 46 -11.64 -1.20 28.93
C GLU A 46 -12.39 -0.99 27.61
N THR A 47 -13.10 0.13 27.46
CA THR A 47 -13.77 0.44 26.19
C THR A 47 -12.74 0.81 25.11
N ILE A 48 -13.15 0.70 23.84
CA ILE A 48 -12.29 1.09 22.72
C ILE A 48 -11.97 2.60 22.79
N GLU A 49 -12.93 3.42 23.22
CA GLU A 49 -12.78 4.86 23.40
C GLU A 49 -11.78 5.21 24.50
N ASP A 50 -11.94 4.64 25.71
CA ASP A 50 -11.07 4.90 26.87
C ASP A 50 -9.62 4.49 26.57
N LEU A 51 -9.42 3.29 26.02
CA LEU A 51 -8.10 2.75 25.71
C LEU A 51 -7.37 3.59 24.65
N ASN A 52 -8.09 4.02 23.61
CA ASN A 52 -7.59 4.91 22.54
C ASN A 52 -7.23 6.30 23.11
N PHE A 53 -7.98 6.82 24.08
CA PHE A 53 -7.63 8.06 24.80
C PHE A 53 -6.32 7.91 25.59
N ARG A 54 -6.18 6.87 26.43
CA ARG A 54 -4.96 6.62 27.23
C ARG A 54 -3.70 6.46 26.40
N LEU A 55 -3.81 5.79 25.24
CA LEU A 55 -2.69 5.59 24.32
C LEU A 55 -2.24 6.92 23.69
N ARG A 56 -3.18 7.81 23.34
CA ARG A 56 -2.88 9.14 22.77
C ARG A 56 -2.28 10.12 23.77
N THR A 57 -2.69 10.08 25.02
CA THR A 57 -2.12 10.92 26.10
C THR A 57 -0.72 10.47 26.54
N LYS A 58 -0.16 9.41 25.93
CA LYS A 58 1.09 8.75 26.31
C LYS A 58 1.08 8.32 27.79
N GLU A 59 -0.08 7.90 28.31
CA GLU A 59 -0.20 7.44 29.70
C GLU A 59 0.72 6.22 29.95
N PHE A 60 0.91 5.39 28.92
CA PHE A 60 1.83 4.26 28.90
C PHE A 60 3.14 4.67 28.24
N ASN A 61 4.27 4.50 28.95
CA ASN A 61 5.57 4.95 28.46
C ASN A 61 5.99 4.18 27.20
N SER A 62 6.14 4.90 26.10
CA SER A 62 5.77 4.39 24.76
C SER A 62 6.70 3.34 24.11
N LYS A 63 7.90 3.06 24.64
CA LYS A 63 8.92 2.24 23.97
C LYS A 63 8.70 0.71 23.96
N HIS A 64 7.51 0.22 24.29
CA HIS A 64 7.21 -1.21 24.27
C HIS A 64 6.38 -1.52 23.02
N ALA A 65 6.90 -2.34 22.09
CA ALA A 65 6.33 -2.56 20.76
C ALA A 65 4.83 -2.92 20.74
N TYR A 66 4.33 -3.65 21.75
CA TYR A 66 2.89 -3.93 21.91
C TYR A 66 2.03 -2.65 22.04
N ILE A 67 2.52 -1.61 22.72
CA ILE A 67 1.85 -0.31 22.89
C ILE A 67 1.82 0.43 21.54
N GLU A 68 2.95 0.46 20.84
CA GLU A 68 3.09 1.14 19.55
C GLU A 68 2.16 0.49 18.50
N TRP A 69 2.21 -0.84 18.37
CA TRP A 69 1.33 -1.61 17.50
C TRP A 69 -0.16 -1.44 17.84
N LEU A 70 -0.53 -1.52 19.12
CA LEU A 70 -1.92 -1.30 19.59
C LEU A 70 -2.40 0.13 19.27
N SER A 71 -1.53 1.13 19.40
CA SER A 71 -1.86 2.53 19.09
C SER A 71 -2.14 2.75 17.60
N ILE A 72 -1.41 2.06 16.71
CA ILE A 72 -1.64 2.08 15.25
C ILE A 72 -2.94 1.34 14.91
N PHE A 73 -3.13 0.15 15.50
CA PHE A 73 -4.30 -0.70 15.26
C PHE A 73 -5.62 0.00 15.60
N LEU A 74 -5.73 0.64 16.78
CA LEU A 74 -6.98 1.30 17.20
C LEU A 74 -7.32 2.52 16.34
N VAL A 75 -6.33 3.22 15.78
CA VAL A 75 -6.54 4.30 14.81
C VAL A 75 -7.13 3.77 13.50
N PHE A 76 -6.76 2.57 13.09
CA PHE A 76 -7.28 1.91 11.89
C PHE A 76 -8.68 1.33 12.12
N ALA A 77 -8.87 0.53 13.18
CA ALA A 77 -10.15 -0.08 13.52
C ALA A 77 -11.27 0.96 13.65
N ASN A 78 -11.03 2.07 14.34
CA ASN A 78 -12.04 3.13 14.52
C ASN A 78 -12.45 3.86 13.22
N ARG A 79 -11.81 3.57 12.07
CA ARG A 79 -12.19 4.08 10.74
C ARG A 79 -13.03 3.10 9.92
N VAL A 80 -13.11 1.82 10.32
CA VAL A 80 -13.76 0.75 9.54
C VAL A 80 -14.96 0.23 10.35
N GLN A 81 -16.07 0.97 10.36
CA GLN A 81 -17.24 0.66 11.19
C GLN A 81 -18.02 -0.58 10.71
N LYS A 82 -17.54 -1.79 11.00
CA LYS A 82 -18.38 -2.99 11.27
C LYS A 82 -17.60 -4.19 11.84
N ASP A 83 -18.30 -4.91 12.71
CA ASP A 83 -18.14 -6.32 13.11
C ASP A 83 -16.72 -6.78 13.53
N PHE A 84 -16.38 -6.46 14.78
CA PHE A 84 -15.07 -6.71 15.39
C PHE A 84 -15.01 -7.89 16.35
N THR A 85 -13.77 -8.37 16.53
CA THR A 85 -13.48 -9.80 16.54
C THR A 85 -11.98 -10.00 16.99
N ILE A 86 -11.48 -10.88 17.91
CA ILE A 86 -10.07 -11.46 18.09
C ILE A 86 -9.96 -12.69 19.10
N GLU A 87 -8.97 -13.64 18.99
CA GLU A 87 -8.42 -14.47 20.13
C GLU A 87 -6.88 -14.89 20.13
N ASP A 88 -5.91 -14.14 20.74
CA ASP A 88 -4.42 -14.43 20.77
C ASP A 88 -3.99 -15.81 21.33
N ALA A 89 -2.94 -16.40 20.76
CA ALA A 89 -2.45 -17.75 21.04
C ALA A 89 -1.09 -17.87 21.77
N SER A 90 -0.17 -16.87 21.82
CA SER A 90 1.16 -17.14 22.43
C SER A 90 2.07 -15.98 22.90
N PHE A 91 1.75 -14.70 22.71
CA PHE A 91 2.66 -13.57 23.07
C PHE A 91 4.06 -13.59 22.37
N TRP A 92 4.27 -14.46 21.37
CA TRP A 92 5.58 -14.95 20.91
C TRP A 92 6.27 -15.87 21.93
N MET A 93 6.07 -17.18 21.78
CA MET A 93 6.63 -18.27 22.60
C MET A 93 8.12 -18.08 22.97
N THR A 94 8.40 -17.43 24.11
CA THR A 94 9.72 -17.28 24.75
C THR A 94 10.94 -17.16 23.81
N THR A 95 11.23 -15.92 23.37
CA THR A 95 12.56 -15.41 22.94
C THR A 95 13.08 -15.75 21.53
N LYS A 96 14.16 -15.02 21.15
CA LYS A 96 15.14 -15.24 20.08
C LYS A 96 14.84 -14.88 18.61
N ALA A 97 13.60 -14.93 18.11
CA ALA A 97 13.36 -14.68 16.67
C ALA A 97 13.34 -13.18 16.26
N ALA A 98 12.33 -12.43 16.71
CA ALA A 98 11.94 -11.15 16.10
C ALA A 98 13.00 -10.03 16.07
N ILE A 99 13.92 -10.00 17.03
CA ILE A 99 14.96 -8.95 17.11
C ILE A 99 15.93 -9.00 15.91
N LYS A 100 16.10 -10.18 15.28
CA LYS A 100 17.01 -10.31 14.12
C LYS A 100 16.41 -9.71 12.84
N THR A 101 15.08 -9.75 12.67
CA THR A 101 14.39 -9.31 11.45
C THR A 101 14.35 -7.78 11.31
N PHE A 102 14.03 -7.05 12.38
CA PHE A 102 13.97 -5.57 12.34
C PHE A 102 15.28 -4.93 11.84
N SER A 103 16.43 -5.48 12.22
CA SER A 103 17.74 -5.01 11.74
C SER A 103 18.00 -5.33 10.26
N SER A 104 17.28 -6.29 9.67
CA SER A 104 17.31 -6.55 8.23
C SER A 104 16.31 -5.67 7.47
N GLU A 105 15.18 -5.32 8.08
CA GLU A 105 14.13 -4.49 7.47
C GLU A 105 14.52 -3.00 7.42
N GLU A 106 15.14 -2.46 8.48
CA GLU A 106 15.76 -1.13 8.40
C GLU A 106 16.82 -1.06 7.28
N ASN A 107 17.60 -2.12 7.10
CA ASN A 107 18.63 -2.19 6.05
C ASN A 107 18.00 -2.39 4.66
N LYS A 108 16.87 -3.09 4.54
CA LYS A 108 16.09 -3.12 3.29
C LYS A 108 15.52 -1.76 2.94
N GLU A 109 14.87 -1.03 3.87
CA GLU A 109 14.40 0.33 3.57
C GLU A 109 15.54 1.30 3.22
N LYS A 110 16.70 1.22 3.90
CA LYS A 110 17.90 2.00 3.57
C LYS A 110 18.45 1.65 2.18
N ASN A 111 18.46 0.37 1.80
CA ASN A 111 18.89 -0.07 0.48
C ASN A 111 17.87 0.28 -0.62
N GLN A 112 16.55 0.19 -0.37
CA GLN A 112 15.52 0.58 -1.34
C GLN A 112 15.59 2.08 -1.66
N LYS A 113 15.83 2.93 -0.66
CA LYS A 113 16.10 4.38 -0.84
C LYS A 113 17.36 4.69 -1.66
N LEU A 114 18.21 3.71 -1.95
CA LEU A 114 19.38 3.86 -2.83
C LEU A 114 19.02 3.72 -4.32
N TYR A 115 17.90 3.06 -4.63
CA TYR A 115 17.44 2.78 -5.99
C TYR A 115 16.17 3.55 -6.38
N ILE A 116 15.26 3.85 -5.46
CA ILE A 116 14.08 4.69 -5.74
C ILE A 116 14.17 6.06 -5.05
N GLN A 117 14.11 7.13 -5.84
CA GLN A 117 14.11 8.52 -5.39
C GLN A 117 12.79 9.19 -5.79
N LYS A 118 11.98 9.64 -4.82
CA LYS A 118 10.91 10.60 -5.12
C LYS A 118 11.56 11.93 -5.50
N VAL A 119 11.12 12.55 -6.58
CA VAL A 119 11.52 13.89 -7.00
C VAL A 119 10.31 14.81 -7.09
N ASP A 120 10.55 16.11 -6.87
CA ASP A 120 9.57 17.19 -7.05
C ASP A 120 9.95 18.12 -8.22
N ASP A 121 10.85 17.62 -9.09
CA ASP A 121 11.08 18.12 -10.44
C ASP A 121 10.16 17.35 -11.40
N PHE A 122 9.55 18.03 -12.35
CA PHE A 122 8.39 17.52 -13.09
C PHE A 122 8.53 17.78 -14.60
N ASP A 123 8.89 16.73 -15.34
CA ASP A 123 8.94 16.74 -16.82
C ASP A 123 7.55 16.45 -17.41
N ASP A 124 7.28 16.85 -18.65
CA ASP A 124 6.12 16.39 -19.43
C ASP A 124 6.46 15.25 -20.42
N THR A 125 7.69 14.74 -20.35
CA THR A 125 8.14 13.45 -20.89
C THR A 125 8.46 12.48 -19.75
N PHE A 126 7.59 11.48 -19.55
CA PHE A 126 7.61 10.57 -18.39
C PHE A 126 6.91 9.25 -18.74
N ILE A 127 7.12 8.20 -17.93
CA ILE A 127 6.38 6.94 -18.03
C ILE A 127 5.41 6.84 -16.86
N SER A 128 4.10 6.81 -17.14
CA SER A 128 3.15 6.38 -16.11
C SER A 128 3.24 4.87 -15.93
N LEU A 129 3.19 4.36 -14.70
CA LEU A 129 3.32 2.93 -14.38
C LEU A 129 2.37 2.53 -13.23
N ASP A 130 1.81 1.32 -13.32
CA ASP A 130 0.84 0.72 -12.40
C ASP A 130 0.91 -0.83 -12.53
N VAL A 131 0.60 -1.59 -11.47
CA VAL A 131 0.62 -3.06 -11.51
C VAL A 131 -0.54 -3.69 -10.75
N GLU A 132 -1.22 -4.66 -11.39
CA GLU A 132 -2.17 -5.53 -10.68
C GLU A 132 -1.44 -6.73 -10.06
N SER A 133 -1.92 -7.20 -8.91
CA SER A 133 -1.32 -8.31 -8.17
C SER A 133 -2.37 -9.24 -7.56
N THR A 134 -1.97 -10.46 -7.18
CA THR A 134 -2.87 -11.41 -6.48
C THR A 134 -3.34 -10.88 -5.12
N GLY A 135 -2.58 -9.96 -4.52
CA GLY A 135 -2.80 -9.38 -3.20
C GLY A 135 -1.63 -8.49 -2.79
N LEU A 136 -1.72 -7.90 -1.59
CA LEU A 136 -0.82 -6.83 -1.14
C LEU A 136 0.42 -7.33 -0.36
N ASN A 137 0.62 -8.65 -0.23
CA ASN A 137 1.73 -9.23 0.53
C ASN A 137 2.90 -9.59 -0.38
N THR A 138 3.87 -8.67 -0.47
CA THR A 138 5.09 -8.80 -1.29
C THR A 138 5.84 -10.14 -1.17
N THR A 139 5.73 -10.85 -0.04
CA THR A 139 6.39 -12.15 0.17
C THR A 139 5.62 -13.36 -0.37
N LYS A 140 4.30 -13.26 -0.55
CA LYS A 140 3.41 -14.37 -0.93
C LYS A 140 2.69 -14.16 -2.26
N ASP A 141 2.29 -12.92 -2.52
CA ASP A 141 1.60 -12.51 -3.73
C ASP A 141 2.55 -12.35 -4.92
N SER A 142 1.99 -12.10 -6.10
CA SER A 142 2.74 -11.83 -7.33
C SER A 142 2.01 -10.82 -8.21
N ILE A 143 2.77 -10.12 -9.04
CA ILE A 143 2.24 -9.29 -10.13
C ILE A 143 1.52 -10.20 -11.14
N ILE A 144 0.38 -9.75 -11.63
CA ILE A 144 -0.48 -10.44 -12.62
C ILE A 144 -0.80 -9.60 -13.85
N GLN A 145 -0.66 -8.28 -13.77
CA GLN A 145 -0.57 -7.38 -14.92
C GLN A 145 0.50 -6.32 -14.62
N PHE A 146 1.35 -6.04 -15.60
CA PHE A 146 2.33 -4.96 -15.52
C PHE A 146 2.06 -3.99 -16.66
N SER A 147 1.74 -2.74 -16.33
CA SER A 147 1.41 -1.71 -17.32
C SER A 147 2.31 -0.49 -17.20
N ALA A 148 2.59 0.11 -18.35
CA ALA A 148 3.27 1.39 -18.45
C ALA A 148 2.81 2.16 -19.71
N VAL A 149 2.73 3.49 -19.61
CA VAL A 149 2.42 4.37 -20.74
C VAL A 149 3.47 5.48 -20.80
N LEU A 150 4.25 5.52 -21.87
CA LEU A 150 5.19 6.61 -22.13
C LEU A 150 4.42 7.82 -22.66
N TYR A 151 4.62 8.95 -22.01
CA TYR A 151 4.25 10.27 -22.49
C TYR A 151 5.50 11.00 -23.01
N ARG A 152 5.37 11.72 -24.11
CA ARG A 152 6.38 12.65 -24.64
C ARG A 152 5.74 14.01 -24.90
N ASN A 153 6.35 15.08 -24.43
CA ASN A 153 5.86 16.46 -24.62
C ASN A 153 4.36 16.62 -24.26
N GLY A 154 3.92 15.97 -23.18
CA GLY A 154 2.54 15.98 -22.71
C GLY A 154 1.53 15.16 -23.53
N LYS A 155 1.98 14.14 -24.28
CA LYS A 155 1.09 13.25 -25.07
C LYS A 155 1.51 11.78 -24.97
N GLN A 156 0.54 10.88 -24.95
CA GLN A 156 0.77 9.43 -25.01
C GLN A 156 1.51 9.07 -26.32
N ASP A 157 2.59 8.28 -26.21
CA ASP A 157 3.51 7.90 -27.30
C ASP A 157 3.48 6.39 -27.57
N LYS A 158 3.69 5.57 -26.52
CA LYS A 158 3.60 4.11 -26.57
C LYS A 158 3.07 3.55 -25.25
N SER A 159 2.38 2.41 -25.30
CA SER A 159 2.00 1.62 -24.13
C SER A 159 2.74 0.28 -24.08
N PHE A 160 2.87 -0.24 -22.87
CA PHE A 160 3.32 -1.57 -22.53
C PHE A 160 2.27 -2.14 -21.58
N ASP A 161 1.67 -3.26 -21.93
CA ASP A 161 0.69 -3.96 -21.12
C ASP A 161 0.95 -5.45 -21.28
N ARG A 162 1.25 -6.12 -20.18
CA ARG A 162 1.54 -7.55 -20.15
C ARG A 162 0.84 -8.18 -18.96
N PHE A 163 -0.01 -9.17 -19.22
CA PHE A 163 -0.32 -10.16 -18.19
C PHE A 163 0.97 -10.89 -17.77
N VAL A 164 1.04 -11.22 -16.48
CA VAL A 164 2.21 -11.80 -15.84
C VAL A 164 1.80 -13.09 -15.17
N LYS A 165 2.55 -14.16 -15.42
CA LYS A 165 2.31 -15.47 -14.81
C LYS A 165 2.73 -15.44 -13.32
N PRO A 166 1.82 -15.72 -12.37
CA PRO A 166 2.14 -15.67 -10.94
C PRO A 166 3.32 -16.58 -10.57
N SER A 167 4.17 -16.11 -9.65
CA SER A 167 5.20 -16.97 -9.07
C SER A 167 4.57 -18.12 -8.27
N ASN A 168 5.33 -19.20 -8.10
CA ASN A 168 4.96 -20.37 -7.28
C ASN A 168 3.67 -21.12 -7.70
N GLY A 169 3.05 -20.77 -8.84
CA GLY A 169 1.79 -21.37 -9.28
C GLY A 169 0.56 -20.90 -8.49
N ASN A 170 0.63 -19.70 -7.88
CA ASN A 170 -0.51 -19.07 -7.24
C ASN A 170 -1.70 -18.99 -8.22
N LYS A 171 -2.89 -19.38 -7.75
CA LYS A 171 -4.13 -19.21 -8.52
C LYS A 171 -4.76 -17.85 -8.26
N ILE A 172 -5.35 -17.27 -9.29
CA ILE A 172 -6.15 -16.05 -9.20
C ILE A 172 -7.39 -16.35 -8.34
N SER A 173 -7.63 -15.54 -7.31
CA SER A 173 -8.81 -15.71 -6.45
C SER A 173 -10.05 -15.09 -7.09
N LEU A 174 -11.24 -15.54 -6.70
CA LEU A 174 -12.49 -14.91 -7.16
C LEU A 174 -12.52 -13.42 -6.80
N PHE A 175 -12.05 -13.03 -5.60
CA PHE A 175 -11.91 -11.63 -5.20
C PHE A 175 -10.97 -10.84 -6.14
N THR A 176 -9.83 -11.44 -6.53
CA THR A 176 -8.91 -10.82 -7.48
C THR A 176 -9.56 -10.66 -8.87
N THR A 177 -10.34 -11.65 -9.30
CA THR A 177 -11.08 -11.64 -10.58
C THR A 177 -12.19 -10.59 -10.57
N ASP A 178 -12.99 -10.54 -9.50
CA ASP A 178 -14.10 -9.58 -9.32
C ASP A 178 -13.61 -8.14 -9.19
N LEU A 179 -12.40 -7.95 -8.66
CA LEU A 179 -11.76 -6.63 -8.52
C LEU A 179 -11.14 -6.15 -9.85
N THR A 180 -10.35 -6.99 -10.52
CA THR A 180 -9.48 -6.59 -11.64
C THR A 180 -9.99 -6.98 -13.04
N GLY A 181 -10.97 -7.88 -13.10
CA GLY A 181 -11.39 -8.56 -14.33
C GLY A 181 -10.43 -9.65 -14.84
N ILE A 182 -9.22 -9.76 -14.28
CA ILE A 182 -8.19 -10.72 -14.70
C ILE A 182 -8.56 -12.12 -14.18
N LYS A 183 -8.54 -13.12 -15.07
CA LYS A 183 -8.85 -14.51 -14.74
C LYS A 183 -7.59 -15.38 -14.74
N GLN A 184 -7.76 -16.62 -14.32
CA GLN A 184 -6.72 -17.65 -14.43
C GLN A 184 -6.27 -17.89 -15.88
N GLU A 185 -7.20 -17.89 -16.85
CA GLU A 185 -6.91 -18.17 -18.26
C GLU A 185 -6.01 -17.11 -18.92
N ASP A 186 -6.07 -15.86 -18.45
CA ASP A 186 -5.25 -14.74 -18.95
C ASP A 186 -3.77 -14.85 -18.52
N VAL A 187 -3.51 -15.49 -17.37
CA VAL A 187 -2.17 -15.61 -16.78
C VAL A 187 -1.53 -17.00 -16.92
N ASP A 188 -2.31 -18.06 -17.16
CA ASP A 188 -1.80 -19.44 -17.24
C ASP A 188 -0.73 -19.62 -18.33
N ASN A 189 -0.86 -18.90 -19.44
CA ASN A 189 0.07 -18.92 -20.57
C ASN A 189 0.88 -17.62 -20.74
N ALA A 190 0.81 -16.70 -19.76
CA ALA A 190 1.54 -15.45 -19.78
C ALA A 190 3.06 -15.65 -19.57
N LYS A 191 3.85 -14.64 -19.94
CA LYS A 191 5.27 -14.55 -19.61
C LYS A 191 5.47 -14.50 -18.10
N THR A 192 6.60 -15.00 -17.62
CA THR A 192 7.01 -14.79 -16.21
C THR A 192 7.38 -13.33 -15.98
N PHE A 193 7.30 -12.85 -14.73
CA PHE A 193 7.75 -11.50 -14.37
C PHE A 193 9.20 -11.23 -14.80
N SER A 194 10.06 -12.27 -14.78
CA SER A 194 11.45 -12.16 -15.23
C SER A 194 11.56 -11.72 -16.70
N GLU A 195 10.74 -12.31 -17.59
CA GLU A 195 10.75 -12.00 -19.02
C GLU A 195 10.06 -10.67 -19.32
N VAL A 196 8.97 -10.35 -18.61
CA VAL A 196 8.26 -9.07 -18.73
C VAL A 196 9.14 -7.91 -18.27
N TRP A 197 9.92 -8.11 -17.21
CA TRP A 197 10.87 -7.09 -16.73
C TRP A 197 12.04 -6.86 -17.70
N ASP A 198 12.58 -7.92 -18.32
CA ASP A 198 13.62 -7.75 -19.35
C ASP A 198 13.07 -6.98 -20.56
N GLU A 199 11.87 -7.31 -21.03
CA GLU A 199 11.20 -6.61 -22.13
C GLU A 199 10.94 -5.12 -21.79
N PHE A 200 10.50 -4.83 -20.56
CA PHE A 200 10.33 -3.46 -20.09
C PHE A 200 11.65 -2.68 -20.05
N ILE A 201 12.74 -3.28 -19.54
CA ILE A 201 14.04 -2.61 -19.41
C ILE A 201 14.82 -2.53 -20.73
N SER A 202 14.60 -3.43 -21.71
CA SER A 202 15.28 -3.37 -23.00
C SER A 202 14.53 -2.55 -24.06
N ASP A 203 13.20 -2.69 -24.12
CA ASP A 203 12.39 -2.15 -25.22
C ASP A 203 11.53 -0.94 -24.79
N PHE A 204 11.29 -0.77 -23.49
CA PHE A 204 10.43 0.29 -22.97
C PHE A 204 11.16 1.46 -22.32
N TYR A 205 11.94 1.20 -21.27
CA TYR A 205 12.48 2.18 -20.31
C TYR A 205 13.91 2.63 -20.66
N ASN A 206 14.11 3.94 -20.87
CA ASN A 206 15.38 4.58 -21.21
C ASN A 206 15.92 5.50 -20.09
N GLY A 207 15.33 5.44 -18.88
CA GLY A 207 15.66 6.34 -17.78
C GLY A 207 14.67 7.50 -17.58
N GLU A 208 13.51 7.48 -18.24
CA GLU A 208 12.44 8.47 -18.02
C GLU A 208 11.92 8.45 -16.57
N GLN A 209 11.39 9.59 -16.10
CA GLN A 209 10.73 9.69 -14.80
C GLN A 209 9.51 8.75 -14.73
N LEU A 210 9.36 7.99 -13.64
CA LEU A 210 8.16 7.17 -13.41
C LEU A 210 7.06 7.98 -12.68
N VAL A 211 5.80 7.76 -13.05
CA VAL A 211 4.65 8.50 -12.53
C VAL A 211 3.50 7.55 -12.19
N GLY A 212 2.83 7.76 -11.06
CA GLY A 212 1.67 6.96 -10.69
C GLY A 212 0.99 7.43 -9.40
N GLN A 213 -0.19 6.87 -9.13
CA GLN A 213 -0.95 7.19 -7.92
C GLN A 213 -0.50 6.30 -6.77
N ASN A 214 0.16 6.87 -5.75
CA ASN A 214 0.71 6.09 -4.63
C ASN A 214 1.85 5.13 -5.07
N LEU A 215 2.52 5.44 -6.18
CA LEU A 215 3.48 4.62 -6.95
C LEU A 215 4.59 3.93 -6.13
N LYS A 216 4.92 4.45 -4.93
CA LYS A 216 5.85 3.77 -4.00
C LYS A 216 5.35 2.36 -3.65
N PHE A 217 4.04 2.13 -3.64
CA PHE A 217 3.46 0.82 -3.33
C PHE A 217 3.80 -0.22 -4.41
N ASP A 218 3.58 0.15 -5.67
CA ASP A 218 3.81 -0.66 -6.87
C ASP A 218 5.31 -0.93 -7.05
N LEU A 219 6.14 0.10 -6.87
CA LEU A 219 7.60 -0.02 -6.84
C LEU A 219 8.06 -1.00 -5.75
N ASN A 220 7.42 -1.04 -4.57
CA ASN A 220 7.77 -2.02 -3.53
C ASN A 220 7.41 -3.46 -3.93
N ILE A 221 6.31 -3.68 -4.68
CA ILE A 221 5.95 -5.00 -5.21
C ILE A 221 6.95 -5.41 -6.31
N ILE A 222 7.26 -4.51 -7.23
CA ILE A 222 8.27 -4.72 -8.29
C ILE A 222 9.63 -5.07 -7.68
N ILE A 223 10.10 -4.34 -6.67
CA ILE A 223 11.35 -4.65 -5.96
C ILE A 223 11.31 -6.05 -5.32
N ALA A 224 10.19 -6.45 -4.73
CA ALA A 224 10.05 -7.77 -4.13
C ALA A 224 10.04 -8.91 -5.16
N GLU A 225 9.41 -8.71 -6.33
CA GLU A 225 9.52 -9.67 -7.44
C GLU A 225 10.97 -9.74 -7.97
N LEU A 226 11.66 -8.60 -8.13
CA LEU A 226 13.06 -8.55 -8.55
C LEU A 226 14.00 -9.27 -7.56
N GLU A 227 13.77 -9.13 -6.25
CA GLU A 227 14.48 -9.90 -5.23
C GLU A 227 14.27 -11.41 -5.39
N LYS A 228 13.03 -11.88 -5.65
CA LYS A 228 12.72 -13.31 -5.85
C LYS A 228 13.49 -13.92 -7.03
N ILE A 229 13.72 -13.14 -8.10
CA ILE A 229 14.44 -13.58 -9.30
C ILE A 229 15.91 -13.12 -9.37
N ASN A 230 16.44 -12.55 -8.28
CA ASN A 230 17.81 -12.02 -8.18
C ASN A 230 18.21 -11.03 -9.29
N LYS A 231 17.26 -10.18 -9.72
CA LYS A 231 17.49 -9.07 -10.65
C LYS A 231 17.65 -7.74 -9.90
N LYS A 232 18.27 -6.77 -10.56
CA LYS A 232 18.49 -5.43 -10.02
C LYS A 232 17.43 -4.47 -10.56
N LEU A 233 16.92 -3.60 -9.68
CA LEU A 233 16.28 -2.36 -10.11
C LEU A 233 17.38 -1.39 -10.60
N PRO A 234 17.19 -0.65 -11.71
CA PRO A 234 18.02 0.52 -12.00
C PRO A 234 17.77 1.63 -10.96
N GLN A 235 18.47 2.76 -11.07
CA GLN A 235 18.05 3.96 -10.34
C GLN A 235 16.81 4.55 -11.00
N ILE A 236 15.74 4.70 -10.21
CA ILE A 236 14.44 5.22 -10.61
C ILE A 236 14.23 6.57 -9.92
N GLN A 237 13.97 7.60 -10.71
CA GLN A 237 13.31 8.82 -10.23
C GLN A 237 11.81 8.69 -10.45
N TYR A 238 11.01 9.07 -9.46
CA TYR A 238 9.55 9.01 -9.58
C TYR A 238 8.83 10.22 -9.00
N ALA A 239 7.70 10.58 -9.61
CA ALA A 239 6.70 11.49 -9.06
C ALA A 239 5.43 10.72 -8.66
N ASP A 240 4.66 11.30 -7.74
CA ASP A 240 3.53 10.62 -7.09
C ASP A 240 2.30 11.53 -7.12
N THR A 241 1.29 11.18 -7.92
CA THR A 241 0.12 12.05 -8.14
C THR A 241 -0.73 12.19 -6.88
N MET A 242 -0.74 11.19 -5.99
CA MET A 242 -1.43 11.29 -4.70
C MET A 242 -0.79 12.37 -3.81
N SER A 243 0.53 12.52 -3.84
CA SER A 243 1.28 13.57 -3.14
C SER A 243 0.99 14.93 -3.78
N MET A 244 1.17 15.04 -5.10
CA MET A 244 0.93 16.27 -5.86
C MET A 244 -0.49 16.85 -5.65
N VAL A 245 -1.52 15.99 -5.56
CA VAL A 245 -2.89 16.42 -5.21
C VAL A 245 -2.98 16.93 -3.77
N LYS A 246 -2.29 16.31 -2.79
CA LYS A 246 -2.30 16.79 -1.39
C LYS A 246 -1.58 18.13 -1.24
N ASP A 247 -0.52 18.34 -2.01
CA ASP A 247 0.26 19.58 -1.98
C ASP A 247 -0.51 20.75 -2.62
N LEU A 248 -1.31 20.49 -3.67
CA LEU A 248 -2.17 21.49 -4.34
C LEU A 248 -3.56 21.66 -3.70
N TYR A 249 -4.11 20.61 -3.08
CA TYR A 249 -5.49 20.56 -2.59
C TYR A 249 -5.61 19.83 -1.22
N PRO A 250 -4.92 20.29 -0.16
CA PRO A 250 -4.82 19.58 1.13
C PRO A 250 -6.18 19.33 1.82
N ASP A 251 -7.18 20.18 1.55
CA ASP A 251 -8.48 20.17 2.22
C ASP A 251 -9.52 19.20 1.61
N LEU A 252 -9.16 18.40 0.59
CA LEU A 252 -10.09 17.43 -0.03
C LEU A 252 -10.57 16.32 0.93
N GLY A 253 -9.88 16.10 2.04
CA GLY A 253 -10.19 15.06 3.01
C GLY A 253 -9.65 13.68 2.61
N SER A 254 -9.32 12.85 3.61
CA SER A 254 -8.52 11.64 3.42
C SER A 254 -9.12 10.56 2.51
N GLY A 255 -10.43 10.57 2.28
CA GLY A 255 -11.13 9.61 1.41
C GLY A 255 -11.08 9.94 -0.09
N GLU A 256 -10.87 11.21 -0.44
CA GLU A 256 -11.03 11.69 -1.82
C GLU A 256 -9.73 11.66 -2.64
N TYR A 257 -8.59 11.32 -2.03
CA TYR A 257 -7.30 11.10 -2.69
C TYR A 257 -7.17 9.75 -3.43
N LYS A 258 -8.28 9.07 -3.73
CA LYS A 258 -8.30 7.82 -4.52
C LYS A 258 -8.38 8.13 -6.01
N LEU A 259 -7.68 7.37 -6.86
CA LEU A 259 -7.67 7.61 -8.31
C LEU A 259 -9.09 7.63 -8.92
N GLU A 260 -9.96 6.73 -8.46
CA GLU A 260 -11.38 6.63 -8.81
C GLU A 260 -12.21 7.89 -8.50
N LYS A 261 -11.79 8.68 -7.50
CA LYS A 261 -12.38 9.99 -7.15
C LYS A 261 -11.75 11.13 -7.95
N LEU A 262 -10.41 11.14 -8.01
CA LEU A 262 -9.62 12.17 -8.66
C LEU A 262 -9.91 12.24 -10.16
N LYS A 263 -10.05 11.09 -10.84
CA LYS A 263 -10.41 11.03 -12.27
C LYS A 263 -11.74 11.72 -12.55
N LYS A 264 -12.75 11.45 -11.72
CA LYS A 264 -14.10 12.06 -11.81
C LYS A 264 -14.13 13.54 -11.40
N ARG A 265 -13.10 14.05 -10.73
CA ARG A 265 -13.02 15.44 -10.25
C ARG A 265 -12.24 16.37 -11.19
N PHE A 266 -11.18 15.87 -11.83
CA PHE A 266 -10.20 16.71 -12.53
C PHE A 266 -10.05 16.41 -14.03
N LEU A 267 -10.48 15.25 -14.53
CA LEU A 267 -10.17 14.80 -15.89
C LEU A 267 -11.38 14.87 -16.84
N SER A 268 -11.10 14.62 -18.12
CA SER A 268 -12.13 14.56 -19.16
C SER A 268 -13.18 13.48 -18.87
N LYS A 269 -14.37 13.61 -19.49
CA LYS A 269 -15.41 12.56 -19.42
C LYS A 269 -14.92 11.21 -19.99
N GLU A 270 -14.03 11.26 -20.96
CA GLU A 270 -13.43 10.08 -21.61
C GLU A 270 -12.51 9.36 -20.62
N THR A 271 -11.44 10.02 -20.15
CA THR A 271 -10.48 9.48 -19.18
C THR A 271 -11.15 9.03 -17.87
N SER A 272 -12.12 9.79 -17.36
CA SER A 272 -12.82 9.46 -16.12
C SER A 272 -13.84 8.32 -16.24
N SER A 273 -14.18 7.91 -17.47
CA SER A 273 -15.07 6.76 -17.75
C SER A 273 -14.34 5.41 -17.85
N LEU A 274 -13.01 5.42 -17.98
CA LEU A 274 -12.18 4.21 -17.93
C LEU A 274 -12.39 3.48 -16.58
N SER A 275 -12.35 2.14 -16.60
CA SER A 275 -12.45 1.35 -15.37
C SER A 275 -11.31 1.70 -14.41
N SER A 276 -11.51 1.44 -13.12
CA SER A 276 -10.41 1.31 -12.17
C SER A 276 -10.10 -0.18 -12.00
N HIS A 277 -8.95 -0.50 -11.39
CA HIS A 277 -8.47 -1.86 -11.22
C HIS A 277 -8.19 -2.55 -12.56
N ASN A 278 -7.55 -1.80 -13.45
CA ASN A 278 -6.93 -2.32 -14.66
C ASN A 278 -5.71 -1.44 -14.90
N SER A 279 -4.51 -1.99 -14.71
CA SER A 279 -3.29 -1.19 -14.61
C SER A 279 -3.00 -0.35 -15.87
N LEU A 280 -3.44 -0.76 -17.06
CA LEU A 280 -3.31 0.08 -18.27
C LEU A 280 -4.25 1.30 -18.22
N ASN A 281 -5.51 1.10 -17.85
CA ASN A 281 -6.44 2.21 -17.64
C ASN A 281 -5.97 3.15 -16.52
N ASP A 282 -5.53 2.61 -15.39
CA ASP A 282 -5.08 3.43 -14.26
C ASP A 282 -3.72 4.11 -14.54
N CYS A 283 -2.84 3.55 -15.38
CA CYS A 283 -1.70 4.27 -15.99
C CYS A 283 -2.15 5.48 -16.83
N ILE A 284 -3.15 5.30 -17.71
CA ILE A 284 -3.68 6.41 -18.52
C ILE A 284 -4.25 7.49 -17.60
N ILE A 285 -5.08 7.10 -16.63
CA ILE A 285 -5.70 8.02 -15.67
C ILE A 285 -4.65 8.77 -14.83
N ALA A 286 -3.61 8.08 -14.35
CA ALA A 286 -2.55 8.70 -13.56
C ALA A 286 -1.67 9.65 -14.40
N GLY A 287 -1.38 9.31 -15.66
CA GLY A 287 -0.65 10.17 -16.58
C GLY A 287 -1.41 11.45 -16.94
N GLU A 288 -2.69 11.36 -17.30
CA GLU A 288 -3.53 12.54 -17.55
C GLU A 288 -3.72 13.40 -16.27
N LEU A 289 -3.82 12.76 -15.10
CA LEU A 289 -3.86 13.45 -13.81
C LEU A 289 -2.55 14.17 -13.50
N TYR A 290 -1.41 13.53 -13.75
CA TYR A 290 -0.10 14.16 -13.60
C TYR A 290 0.05 15.39 -14.51
N LEU A 291 -0.38 15.30 -15.77
CA LEU A 291 -0.37 16.44 -16.70
C LEU A 291 -1.25 17.60 -16.22
N PHE A 292 -2.46 17.32 -15.73
CA PHE A 292 -3.32 18.33 -15.11
C PHE A 292 -2.64 19.02 -13.91
N LEU A 293 -2.01 18.24 -13.02
CA LEU A 293 -1.34 18.76 -11.82
C LEU A 293 -0.07 19.55 -12.17
N LEU A 294 0.68 19.12 -13.19
CA LEU A 294 1.83 19.83 -13.73
C LEU A 294 1.42 21.21 -14.28
N GLU A 295 0.28 21.31 -14.96
CA GLU A 295 -0.28 22.59 -15.38
C GLU A 295 -0.67 23.47 -14.16
N GLN A 296 -1.23 22.89 -13.10
CA GLN A 296 -1.58 23.65 -11.88
C GLN A 296 -0.33 24.11 -11.11
N PHE A 297 0.73 23.31 -11.02
CA PHE A 297 2.02 23.74 -10.47
C PHE A 297 2.69 24.82 -11.34
N LYS A 298 2.62 24.69 -12.67
CA LYS A 298 3.11 25.72 -13.62
C LYS A 298 2.32 27.04 -13.44
N LYS A 299 1.03 27.01 -13.09
CA LYS A 299 0.25 28.21 -12.72
C LYS A 299 0.60 28.76 -11.34
N ASN A 300 0.64 27.92 -10.30
CA ASN A 300 0.86 28.36 -8.91
C ASN A 300 2.30 28.83 -8.63
N LYS A 301 3.28 28.50 -9.46
CA LYS A 301 4.65 29.06 -9.37
C LYS A 301 4.77 30.50 -9.93
N TRP A 302 3.70 31.06 -10.52
CA TRP A 302 3.70 32.38 -11.19
C TRP A 302 2.56 33.31 -10.69
N ASN A 303 1.97 33.00 -9.54
CA ASN A 303 1.02 33.83 -8.79
C ASN A 303 1.64 34.26 -7.44
#